data_AF-A0A847V225-F1
#
_entry.id   AF-A0A847V225-F1
#
_cell.length_a   1.000
_cell.length_b   1.000
_cell.length_c   1.000
_cell.angle_alpha   90.00
_cell.angle_beta   90.00
_cell.angle_gamma   90.00
#
_symmetry.space_group_name_H-M   'P 1'
#
loop_
_entity.id
_entity.type
_entity.pdbx_description
1 polymer ?
#
loop_
_entity_poly.entity_id
_entity_poly.type
_entity_poly.pdbx_seq_one_letter_code
_entity_poly.pdbx_strand_id
1 'polypeptide(L)'
;MAARRITIDVPEKVLFSEKTDEKAFGPEMLILAAVKLYELGWLSSGRAAELAGIPRVEFLLTLEDYKAFPLEAELRYMENVTA
;
A
#
# COMPACT_ATOMS: atom_id res chain seq x y z
N MET A 1 15.25 -7.66 12.50
CA MET A 1 13.87 -8.18 12.31
C MET A 1 13.93 -9.41 11.43
N ALA A 2 13.06 -10.40 11.65
CA ALA A 2 13.02 -11.61 10.83
C ALA A 2 12.11 -11.37 9.62
N ALA A 3 12.65 -11.52 8.41
CA ALA A 3 11.87 -11.45 7.18
C ALA A 3 11.39 -12.85 6.77
N ARG A 4 10.20 -12.94 6.20
CA ARG A 4 9.67 -14.15 5.56
C ARG A 4 9.45 -13.86 4.09
N ARG A 5 9.80 -14.81 3.21
CA ARG A 5 9.55 -14.69 1.77
C ARG A 5 8.13 -15.17 1.46
N ILE A 6 7.38 -14.33 0.77
CA ILE A 6 6.08 -14.65 0.17
C ILE A 6 6.28 -14.62 -1.34
N THR A 7 5.86 -15.68 -2.03
CA THR A 7 5.94 -15.77 -3.50
C THR A 7 4.53 -15.68 -4.06
N ILE A 8 4.35 -14.84 -5.09
CA ILE A 8 3.06 -14.60 -5.75
C ILE A 8 3.28 -14.82 -7.24
N ASP A 9 2.48 -15.68 -7.85
CA ASP A 9 2.48 -15.87 -9.30
C ASP A 9 1.65 -14.76 -9.96
N VAL A 10 2.33 -13.89 -10.71
CA VAL A 10 1.69 -12.80 -11.46
C VAL A 10 1.54 -13.23 -12.93
N PRO A 11 0.34 -13.19 -13.52
CA PRO A 11 0.17 -13.52 -14.93
C PRO A 11 0.99 -12.58 -15.82
N GLU A 12 1.77 -13.14 -16.73
CA GLU A 12 2.71 -12.38 -17.59
C GLU A 12 2.02 -11.23 -18.35
N LYS A 13 0.78 -11.45 -18.79
CA LYS A 13 -0.07 -10.44 -19.44
C LYS A 13 -0.30 -9.15 -18.63
N VAL A 14 -0.24 -9.24 -17.29
CA VAL A 14 -0.38 -8.08 -16.39
C VAL A 14 0.91 -7.25 -16.39
N LEU A 15 2.07 -7.89 -16.49
CA LEU A 15 3.36 -7.21 -16.59
C LEU A 15 3.49 -6.48 -17.94
N PHE A 16 2.94 -7.07 -19.01
CA PHE A 16 2.94 -6.45 -20.36
C PHE A 16 2.07 -5.20 -20.47
N SER A 17 0.96 -5.08 -19.73
CA SER A 17 0.09 -3.89 -19.79
C SER A 17 0.74 -2.63 -19.23
N GLU A 18 1.72 -2.78 -18.36
CA GLU A 18 2.41 -1.69 -17.65
C GLU A 18 3.76 -1.31 -18.29
N LYS A 19 4.27 -2.07 -19.29
CA LYS A 19 5.66 -1.95 -19.80
C LYS A 19 6.73 -2.05 -18.70
N THR A 20 6.41 -2.74 -17.62
CA THR A 20 7.23 -2.81 -16.41
C THR A 20 7.77 -4.23 -16.27
N ASP A 21 9.08 -4.37 -16.05
CA ASP A 21 9.69 -5.69 -15.80
C ASP A 21 9.39 -6.17 -14.37
N GLU A 22 9.63 -7.46 -14.09
CA GLU A 22 9.41 -8.04 -12.74
C GLU A 22 10.16 -7.27 -11.64
N LYS A 23 11.33 -6.72 -11.96
CA LYS A 23 12.20 -6.01 -11.01
C LYS A 23 11.64 -4.66 -10.60
N ALA A 24 10.91 -3.99 -11.48
CA ALA A 24 10.20 -2.75 -11.17
C ALA A 24 8.80 -3.03 -10.58
N PHE A 25 8.12 -4.09 -11.02
CA PHE A 25 6.77 -4.42 -10.56
C PHE A 25 6.74 -4.92 -9.10
N GLY A 26 7.72 -5.71 -8.68
CA GLY A 26 7.79 -6.27 -7.32
C GLY A 26 7.82 -5.22 -6.20
N PRO A 27 8.76 -4.25 -6.25
CA PRO A 27 8.79 -3.14 -5.29
C PRO A 27 7.51 -2.30 -5.29
N GLU A 28 6.96 -1.99 -6.47
CA GLU A 28 5.71 -1.22 -6.59
C GLU A 28 4.53 -1.96 -5.96
N MET A 29 4.43 -3.28 -6.17
CA MET A 29 3.42 -4.13 -5.52
C MET A 29 3.52 -4.11 -3.99
N LEU A 30 4.72 -4.03 -3.43
CA LEU A 30 4.89 -3.95 -1.96
C LEU A 30 4.36 -2.62 -1.42
N ILE A 31 4.61 -1.50 -2.12
CA ILE A 31 4.09 -0.20 -1.73
C ILE A 31 2.56 -0.20 -1.84
N LEU A 32 2.00 -0.65 -2.97
CA LEU A 32 0.56 -0.78 -3.18
C LEU A 32 -0.11 -1.65 -2.10
N ALA A 33 0.51 -2.79 -1.74
CA ALA A 33 0.01 -3.65 -0.68
C ALA A 33 0.07 -2.96 0.68
N ALA A 34 1.17 -2.26 1.00
CA ALA A 34 1.31 -1.52 2.25
C ALA A 34 0.26 -0.41 2.37
N VAL A 35 0.04 0.37 1.31
CA VAL A 35 -1.01 1.39 1.22
C VAL A 35 -2.37 0.75 1.46
N LYS A 36 -2.69 -0.33 0.74
CA LYS A 36 -4.02 -0.93 0.84
C LYS A 36 -4.30 -1.54 2.22
N LEU A 37 -3.30 -2.18 2.80
CA LEU A 37 -3.40 -2.77 4.14
C LEU A 37 -3.51 -1.72 5.24
N TYR A 38 -2.92 -0.53 5.04
CA TYR A 38 -3.11 0.61 5.92
C TYR A 38 -4.52 1.18 5.82
N GLU A 39 -5.03 1.42 4.60
CA GLU A 39 -6.41 1.90 4.37
C GLU A 39 -7.46 0.98 5.00
N LEU A 40 -7.25 -0.34 4.91
CA LEU A 40 -8.14 -1.35 5.49
C LEU A 40 -8.02 -1.44 7.03
N GLY A 41 -7.09 -0.71 7.64
CA GLY A 41 -6.81 -0.77 9.07
C GLY A 41 -6.13 -2.05 9.54
N TRP A 42 -5.63 -2.88 8.61
CA TRP A 42 -4.95 -4.14 8.93
C TRP A 42 -3.53 -3.91 9.43
N LEU A 43 -2.89 -2.85 8.93
CA LEU A 43 -1.58 -2.40 9.39
C LEU A 43 -1.67 -0.98 9.93
N SER A 44 -0.95 -0.71 11.01
CA SER A 44 -0.65 0.66 11.40
C SER A 44 0.31 1.29 10.39
N SER A 45 0.37 2.63 10.33
CA SER A 45 1.30 3.34 9.45
C SER A 45 2.77 2.92 9.64
N GLY A 46 3.16 2.53 10.85
CA GLY A 46 4.53 2.05 11.12
C GLY A 46 4.81 0.67 10.51
N ARG A 47 3.85 -0.26 10.59
CA ARG A 47 3.98 -1.61 10.01
C ARG A 47 3.82 -1.60 8.50
N ALA A 48 2.98 -0.71 7.97
CA ALA A 48 2.86 -0.48 6.54
C ALA A 48 4.16 0.10 5.96
N ALA A 49 4.79 1.07 6.63
CA ALA A 49 6.10 1.59 6.25
C ALA A 49 7.20 0.51 6.29
N GLU A 50 7.18 -0.37 7.31
CA GLU A 50 8.09 -1.52 7.39
C GLU A 50 7.90 -2.48 6.20
N LEU A 51 6.65 -2.75 5.81
CA LEU A 51 6.33 -3.58 4.64
C LEU A 51 6.78 -2.92 3.32
N ALA A 52 6.59 -1.60 3.18
CA ALA A 52 7.02 -0.83 2.03
C ALA A 52 8.55 -0.65 1.97
N GLY A 53 9.27 -0.94 3.05
CA GLY A 53 10.73 -0.81 3.12
C GLY A 53 11.23 0.63 3.22
N ILE A 54 10.39 1.57 3.66
CA ILE A 54 10.68 3.01 3.74
C ILE A 54 10.41 3.56 5.14
N PRO A 55 11.02 4.71 5.53
CA PRO A 55 10.71 5.39 6.79
C PRO A 55 9.22 5.72 6.93
N ARG A 56 8.70 5.69 8.17
CA ARG A 56 7.28 5.97 8.45
C ARG A 56 6.79 7.32 7.90
N VAL A 57 7.60 8.36 8.04
CA VAL A 57 7.22 9.70 7.55
C VAL A 57 7.15 9.69 6.03
N GLU A 58 8.10 9.03 5.37
CA GLU A 58 8.10 8.87 3.91
C GLU A 58 6.87 8.11 3.43
N PHE A 59 6.53 6.99 4.08
CA PHE A 59 5.30 6.24 3.78
C PHE A 59 4.03 7.09 3.92
N LEU A 60 3.94 7.95 4.93
CA LEU A 60 2.77 8.82 5.09
C LEU A 60 2.67 9.86 3.97
N LEU A 61 3.81 10.31 3.42
CA LEU A 61 3.84 11.24 2.29
C LEU A 61 3.47 10.55 0.97
N THR A 62 3.82 9.28 0.78
CA THR A 62 3.47 8.55 -0.45
C THR A 62 1.97 8.27 -0.58
N LEU A 63 1.19 8.31 0.52
CA LEU A 63 -0.26 8.06 0.48
C LEU A 63 -1.00 8.98 -0.50
N GLU A 64 -0.53 10.23 -0.67
CA GLU A 64 -1.08 11.19 -1.62
C GLU A 64 -0.98 10.69 -3.06
N ASP A 65 0.17 10.11 -3.43
CA ASP A 65 0.43 9.60 -4.79
C ASP A 65 -0.50 8.43 -5.16
N TYR A 66 -0.90 7.64 -4.16
CA TYR A 66 -1.82 6.51 -4.34
C TYR A 66 -3.30 6.87 -4.14
N LYS A 67 -3.62 8.17 -3.98
CA LYS A 67 -4.97 8.67 -3.68
C LYS A 67 -5.60 7.99 -2.45
N ALA A 68 -4.75 7.54 -1.53
CA ALA A 68 -5.18 6.92 -0.29
C ALA A 68 -5.39 8.03 0.74
N PHE A 69 -6.64 8.30 1.12
CA PHE A 69 -6.90 9.32 2.13
C PHE A 69 -6.60 8.74 3.52
N PRO A 70 -5.60 9.28 4.26
CA PRO A 70 -5.18 8.72 5.55
C PRO A 70 -6.26 8.82 6.65
N LEU A 71 -7.36 9.52 6.39
CA LEU A 71 -8.48 9.73 7.31
C LEU A 71 -9.81 9.24 6.70
N GLU A 72 -9.77 8.26 5.80
CA GLU A 72 -10.96 7.71 5.14
C GLU A 72 -11.98 7.15 6.16
N ALA A 73 -11.49 6.60 7.27
CA ALA A 73 -12.33 6.12 8.36
C ALA A 73 -13.06 7.27 9.08
N GLU A 74 -12.39 8.39 9.31
CA GLU A 74 -12.96 9.60 9.89
C GLU A 74 -13.96 10.27 8.94
N LEU A 75 -13.66 10.35 7.62
CA LEU A 75 -14.62 10.82 6.62
C LEU A 75 -15.89 9.97 6.65
N ARG A 76 -15.73 8.64 6.59
CA ARG A 76 -16.87 7.72 6.65
C ARG A 76 -17.66 7.88 7.94
N TYR A 77 -16.99 8.12 9.07
CA TYR A 77 -17.67 8.42 10.32
C TYR A 77 -18.49 9.72 10.21
N MET A 78 -17.92 10.80 9.65
CA MET A 78 -18.60 12.08 9.47
C MET A 78 -19.79 11.98 8.49
N GLU A 79 -19.68 11.21 7.41
CA GLU A 79 -20.76 10.98 6.44
C GLU A 79 -21.94 10.22 7.07
N ASN A 80 -21.65 9.21 7.90
CA ASN A 80 -22.70 8.42 8.56
C ASN A 80 -23.36 9.13 9.74
N VAL A 81 -22.71 10.13 10.34
CA VAL A 81 -23.28 10.95 11.43
C VAL A 81 -24.21 12.04 10.90
N THR A 82 -24.10 12.39 9.61
CA THR A 82 -24.90 13.44 8.97
C THR A 82 -26.07 12.91 8.12
N ALA A 83 -26.24 11.58 8.03
CA ALA A 83 -27.35 10.88 7.37
C ALA A 83 -28.43 10.44 8.37
#